data_AF-A0A6A5MHP2-F1
#
_entry.id   AF-A0A6A5MHP2-F1
#
_cell.length_a   1.000
_cell.length_b   1.000
_cell.length_c   1.000
_cell.angle_alpha   90.00
_cell.angle_beta   90.00
_cell.angle_gamma   90.00
#
_symmetry.space_group_name_H-M   'P 1'
#
loop_
_entity.id
_entity.type
_entity.pdbx_description
1 polymer ?
#
loop_
_entity_poly.entity_id
_entity_poly.type
_entity_poly.pdbx_seq_one_letter_code
_entity_poly.pdbx_strand_id
1 'polypeptide(L)'
;MNYGFVDEDNSYDCLIIEAALSTEDPQCQDKRMVAQRNGKLSIQVFHVNIGKEKEAVANMLPYLRLGYVSNPSKMQYIISSQGRVCPLSLSHVSYHSVTPCHAPTLK
;
A
#
# COMPACT_ATOMS: atom_id res chain seq x y z
N MET A 1 -26.96 10.80 6.63
CA MET A 1 -26.90 12.19 6.13
C MET A 1 -27.66 13.05 7.13
N ASN A 2 -27.03 14.09 7.68
CA ASN A 2 -27.53 14.73 8.90
C ASN A 2 -28.05 16.18 8.71
N TYR A 3 -27.81 16.83 7.57
CA TYR A 3 -28.09 18.27 7.43
C TYR A 3 -29.00 18.65 6.24
N GLY A 4 -29.41 17.70 5.39
CA GLY A 4 -30.42 17.92 4.35
C GLY A 4 -30.04 18.84 3.19
N PHE A 5 -28.84 19.43 3.21
CA PHE A 5 -28.23 20.19 2.11
C PHE A 5 -26.84 19.62 1.81
N VAL A 6 -26.34 19.88 0.60
CA VAL A 6 -24.98 19.56 0.16
C VAL A 6 -24.20 20.87 0.13
N ASP A 7 -23.03 20.88 0.76
CA ASP A 7 -22.06 21.95 0.62
C ASP A 7 -21.12 21.58 -0.54
N GLU A 8 -21.25 22.28 -1.68
CA GLU A 8 -20.50 21.96 -2.89
C GLU A 8 -18.98 22.22 -2.74
N ASP A 9 -18.59 23.07 -1.78
CA ASP A 9 -17.20 23.50 -1.57
C ASP A 9 -16.63 22.99 -0.23
N ASN A 10 -17.14 21.86 0.27
CA ASN A 10 -16.70 21.31 1.55
C ASN A 10 -15.23 20.82 1.50
N SER A 11 -14.32 21.64 2.05
CA SER A 11 -12.90 21.29 2.20
C SER A 11 -12.61 20.07 3.10
N TYR A 12 -13.62 19.51 3.77
CA TYR A 12 -13.52 18.29 4.57
C TYR A 12 -14.15 17.07 3.90
N ASP A 13 -14.52 17.17 2.62
CA ASP A 13 -15.04 16.02 1.88
C ASP A 13 -14.04 14.86 1.85
N CYS A 14 -14.59 13.67 2.05
CA CYS A 14 -13.83 12.44 2.25
C CYS A 14 -14.54 11.26 1.61
N LEU A 15 -13.84 10.53 0.75
CA LEU A 15 -14.26 9.23 0.26
C LEU A 15 -13.60 8.12 1.11
N ILE A 16 -14.42 7.19 1.61
CA ILE A 16 -13.96 6.03 2.36
C ILE A 16 -13.91 4.83 1.42
N ILE A 17 -12.75 4.18 1.34
CA ILE A 17 -12.54 2.96 0.54
C ILE A 17 -12.19 1.82 1.49
N GLU A 18 -12.98 0.76 1.48
CA GLU A 18 -12.67 -0.48 2.18
C GLU A 18 -12.12 -1.52 1.20
N ALA A 19 -10.99 -2.15 1.55
CA ALA A 19 -10.38 -3.20 0.76
C ALA A 19 -9.96 -4.38 1.65
N ALA A 20 -10.36 -5.59 1.25
CA ALA A 20 -10.06 -6.82 1.97
C ALA A 20 -9.12 -7.72 1.16
N LEU A 21 -8.20 -8.39 1.87
CA LEU A 21 -7.48 -9.54 1.32
C LEU A 21 -8.45 -10.73 1.25
N SER A 22 -8.54 -11.36 0.08
CA SER A 22 -9.47 -12.48 -0.13
C SER A 22 -9.13 -13.68 0.78
N THR A 23 -10.13 -14.20 1.48
CA THR A 23 -9.99 -15.42 2.30
C THR A 23 -9.94 -16.69 1.47
N GLU A 24 -10.38 -16.64 0.21
CA GLU A 24 -10.35 -17.76 -0.74
C GLU A 24 -8.98 -17.88 -1.44
N ASP A 25 -8.09 -16.91 -1.24
CA ASP A 25 -6.76 -16.91 -1.81
C ASP A 25 -5.87 -17.97 -1.13
N PRO A 26 -5.23 -18.89 -1.89
CA PRO A 26 -4.30 -19.88 -1.32
C PRO A 26 -3.16 -19.26 -0.51
N GLN A 27 -2.81 -18.01 -0.79
CA GLN A 27 -1.75 -17.24 -0.13
C GLN A 27 -2.30 -16.25 0.92
N CYS A 28 -3.55 -16.41 1.37
CA CYS A 28 -4.21 -15.51 2.31
C CYS A 28 -3.40 -15.29 3.61
N GLN A 29 -2.83 -16.34 4.19
CA GLN A 29 -2.04 -16.23 5.42
C GLN A 29 -0.78 -15.38 5.24
N ASP A 30 -0.07 -15.60 4.13
CA ASP A 30 1.12 -14.83 3.78
C ASP A 30 0.80 -13.36 3.51
N LYS A 31 -0.27 -13.07 2.76
CA LYS A 31 -0.73 -11.71 2.50
C LYS A 31 -1.10 -11.00 3.79
N ARG A 32 -1.81 -11.66 4.70
CA ARG A 32 -2.15 -11.10 6.03
C ARG A 32 -0.91 -10.78 6.85
N MET A 33 0.05 -11.70 6.91
CA MET A 33 1.30 -11.49 7.64
C MET A 33 2.09 -10.29 7.07
N VAL A 34 2.19 -10.18 5.74
CA VAL A 34 2.84 -9.03 5.09
C VAL A 34 2.08 -7.74 5.39
N ALA A 35 0.75 -7.73 5.30
CA ALA A 35 -0.06 -6.56 5.63
C ALA A 35 0.17 -6.11 7.08
N GLN A 36 0.11 -7.02 8.05
CA GLN A 36 0.34 -6.73 9.46
C GLN A 36 1.73 -6.19 9.74
N ARG A 37 2.78 -6.75 9.12
CA ARG A 37 4.15 -6.22 9.22
C ARG A 37 4.28 -4.78 8.71
N ASN A 38 3.37 -4.35 7.83
CA ASN A 38 3.30 -2.99 7.29
C ASN A 38 2.24 -2.11 8.01
N GLY A 39 1.75 -2.54 9.17
CA GLY A 39 0.75 -1.80 9.95
C GLY A 39 -0.63 -1.74 9.30
N LYS A 40 -0.95 -2.72 8.45
CA LYS A 40 -2.25 -2.85 7.77
C LYS A 40 -3.06 -4.02 8.32
N LEU A 41 -4.37 -3.87 8.30
CA LEU A 41 -5.32 -4.93 8.64
C LEU A 41 -5.61 -5.82 7.42
N SER A 42 -6.22 -6.98 7.63
CA SER A 42 -6.71 -7.83 6.54
C SER A 42 -7.93 -7.26 5.80
N ILE A 43 -8.67 -6.38 6.48
CA ILE A 43 -9.69 -5.50 5.92
C ILE A 43 -9.23 -4.10 6.26
N GLN A 44 -8.81 -3.34 5.27
CA GLN A 44 -8.22 -2.03 5.45
C GLN A 44 -9.16 -0.95 4.93
N VAL A 45 -9.45 0.01 5.80
CA VAL A 45 -10.18 1.23 5.45
C VAL A 45 -9.18 2.32 5.11
N PHE A 46 -9.38 3.00 3.99
CA PHE A 46 -8.58 4.13 3.52
C PHE A 46 -9.47 5.35 3.37
N HIS A 47 -8.94 6.50 3.77
CA HIS A 47 -9.62 7.78 3.68
C HIS A 47 -8.95 8.59 2.58
N VAL A 48 -9.75 9.02 1.61
CA VAL A 48 -9.33 9.91 0.52
C VAL A 48 -9.96 11.26 0.79
N ASN A 49 -9.23 12.13 1.46
CA ASN A 49 -9.67 13.50 1.70
C ASN A 49 -9.33 14.38 0.49
N ILE A 50 -10.16 15.38 0.24
CA ILE A 50 -9.88 16.40 -0.77
C ILE A 50 -8.49 17.03 -0.57
N GLY A 51 -7.74 17.19 -1.66
CA GLY A 51 -6.37 17.71 -1.68
C GLY A 51 -5.30 16.74 -1.15
N LYS A 52 -5.66 15.54 -0.68
CA LYS A 52 -4.74 14.49 -0.20
C LYS A 52 -4.84 13.19 -0.99
N GLU A 53 -5.44 13.23 -2.18
CA GLU A 53 -5.74 12.05 -3.00
C GLU A 53 -4.45 11.31 -3.38
N LYS A 54 -3.41 12.05 -3.77
CA LYS A 54 -2.11 11.47 -4.14
C LYS A 54 -1.47 10.71 -2.98
N GLU A 55 -1.53 11.26 -1.77
CA GLU A 55 -1.03 10.61 -0.56
C GLU A 55 -1.85 9.35 -0.25
N ALA A 56 -3.18 9.44 -0.34
CA ALA A 56 -4.06 8.31 -0.13
C ALA A 56 -3.79 7.17 -1.13
N VAL A 57 -3.60 7.49 -2.42
CA VAL A 57 -3.22 6.50 -3.44
C VAL A 57 -1.86 5.89 -3.13
N ALA A 58 -0.86 6.69 -2.76
CA ALA A 58 0.46 6.17 -2.37
C ALA A 58 0.38 5.23 -1.16
N ASN A 59 -0.52 5.51 -0.21
CA ASN A 59 -0.77 4.67 0.95
C ASN A 59 -1.53 3.37 0.61
N MET A 60 -2.50 3.44 -0.30
CA MET A 60 -3.33 2.31 -0.75
C MET A 60 -2.55 1.34 -1.64
N LEU A 61 -1.73 1.86 -2.55
CA LEU A 61 -1.17 1.11 -3.66
C LEU A 61 -0.35 -0.14 -3.24
N PRO A 62 0.51 -0.09 -2.20
CA PRO A 62 1.22 -1.29 -1.74
C PRO A 62 0.27 -2.41 -1.26
N TYR A 63 -0.81 -2.03 -0.57
CA TYR A 63 -1.81 -2.98 -0.08
C TYR A 63 -2.59 -3.62 -1.24
N LEU A 64 -3.01 -2.80 -2.21
CA LEU A 64 -3.68 -3.31 -3.43
C LEU A 64 -2.75 -4.25 -4.22
N ARG A 65 -1.48 -3.86 -4.40
CA ARG A 65 -0.48 -4.70 -5.09
C ARG A 65 -0.25 -6.03 -4.40
N LEU A 66 -0.25 -6.06 -3.06
CA LEU A 66 -0.16 -7.30 -2.30
C LEU A 66 -1.34 -8.24 -2.59
N GLY A 67 -2.55 -7.68 -2.72
CA GLY A 67 -3.75 -8.43 -3.12
C GLY A 67 -3.59 -9.17 -4.45
N TYR A 68 -2.87 -8.58 -5.42
CA TYR A 68 -2.65 -9.17 -6.75
C TYR A 68 -1.42 -10.09 -6.87
N VAL A 69 -0.69 -10.37 -5.79
CA VAL A 69 0.42 -11.33 -5.85
C VAL A 69 -0.15 -12.75 -5.91
N SER A 70 -0.06 -13.40 -7.06
CA SER A 70 -0.51 -14.79 -7.25
C SER A 70 0.64 -15.80 -7.42
N ASN A 71 1.86 -15.32 -7.66
CA ASN A 71 3.03 -16.19 -7.83
C ASN A 71 3.66 -16.50 -6.45
N PRO A 72 3.74 -17.77 -6.02
CA PRO A 72 4.31 -18.15 -4.73
C PRO A 72 5.76 -17.75 -4.52
N SER A 73 6.61 -17.89 -5.55
CA SER A 73 8.02 -17.48 -5.48
C SER A 73 8.16 -15.98 -5.27
N LYS A 74 7.31 -15.18 -5.93
CA LYS A 74 7.27 -13.72 -5.71
C LYS A 74 6.83 -13.38 -4.30
N MET A 75 5.86 -14.11 -3.75
CA MET A 75 5.43 -13.93 -2.36
C MET A 75 6.55 -14.24 -1.37
N GLN A 76 7.27 -15.36 -1.56
CA GLN A 76 8.41 -15.71 -0.71
C GLN A 76 9.53 -14.66 -0.77
N TYR A 77 9.77 -14.08 -1.94
CA TYR A 77 10.70 -12.94 -2.06
C TYR A 77 10.22 -11.73 -1.24
N ILE A 78 8.93 -11.39 -1.30
CA ILE A 78 8.35 -10.30 -0.49
C ILE A 78 8.51 -10.57 1.01
N ILE A 79 8.20 -11.80 1.47
CA ILE A 79 8.28 -12.17 2.89
C ILE A 79 9.72 -12.14 3.42
N SER A 80 10.68 -12.59 2.61
CA SER A 80 12.10 -12.66 2.98
C SER A 80 12.81 -11.32 2.90
N SER A 81 12.27 -10.35 2.15
CA SER A 81 12.85 -9.01 2.08
C SER A 81 12.79 -8.30 3.44
N GLN A 82 13.94 -8.14 4.08
CA GLN A 82 14.12 -7.32 5.28
C GLN A 82 14.37 -5.85 4.90
N GLY A 83 13.43 -5.24 4.19
CA GLY A 83 13.50 -3.82 3.85
C GLY A 83 12.62 -3.00 4.78
N ARG A 84 13.13 -1.89 5.32
CA ARG A 84 12.24 -0.79 5.73
C ARG A 84 11.44 -0.41 4.49
N VAL A 85 10.13 -0.21 4.61
CA VAL A 85 9.34 0.43 3.54
C VAL A 85 10.05 1.73 3.22
N CYS A 86 10.62 1.86 2.02
CA CYS A 86 11.25 3.12 1.61
C CYS A 86 10.19 4.21 1.80
N PRO A 87 10.39 5.21 2.67
CA PRO A 87 9.55 6.38 2.63
C PRO A 87 9.73 6.94 1.23
N LEU A 88 8.67 6.93 0.42
CA LEU A 88 8.65 7.69 -0.82
C LEU A 88 8.78 9.16 -0.38
N SER A 89 10.02 9.64 -0.26
CA SER A 89 10.32 11.01 0.08
C SER A 89 9.79 11.89 -1.06
N LEU A 90 8.64 12.51 -0.84
CA LEU A 90 8.24 13.69 -1.61
C LEU A 90 9.18 14.85 -1.21
N SER A 91 10.40 14.85 -1.74
CA SER A 91 11.24 16.05 -1.88
C SER A 91 12.50 15.70 -2.67
N HIS A 92 12.72 16.47 -3.73
CA HIS A 92 13.86 16.46 -4.64
C HIS A 92 14.12 15.18 -5.45
N VAL A 93 13.61 15.17 -6.68
CA VAL A 93 14.25 14.43 -7.77
C VAL A 93 15.54 15.17 -8.12
N SER A 94 16.65 14.77 -7.51
CA SER A 94 17.98 14.99 -8.09
C SER A 94 18.40 13.70 -8.78
N TYR A 95 18.51 13.76 -10.10
CA TYR A 95 19.04 12.69 -10.93
C TYR A 95 20.52 12.49 -10.64
N HIS A 96 20.88 11.76 -9.58
CA HIS A 96 22.21 11.19 -9.48
C HIS A 96 22.14 9.75 -8.97
N SER A 97 22.47 8.84 -9.90
CA SER A 97 22.94 7.47 -9.71
C SER A 97 22.18 6.61 -8.71
N VAL A 98 21.14 5.94 -9.20
CA VAL A 98 20.64 4.71 -8.58
C VAL A 98 21.72 3.65 -8.73
N THR A 99 22.49 3.42 -7.67
CA THR A 99 23.40 2.26 -7.58
C THR A 99 22.55 0.99 -7.53
N PRO A 100 22.76 0.01 -8.42
CA PRO A 100 22.01 -1.24 -8.37
C PRO A 100 22.38 -2.01 -7.10
N CYS A 101 21.38 -2.47 -6.36
CA CYS A 101 21.58 -3.38 -5.24
C CYS A 101 22.30 -4.64 -5.74
N HIS A 102 23.50 -4.87 -5.22
CA HIS A 102 24.36 -5.99 -5.57
C HIS A 102 23.62 -7.31 -5.27
N ALA A 103 23.45 -8.16 -6.28
CA ALA A 103 23.00 -9.53 -6.09
C ALA A 103 24.09 -10.32 -5.34
N PRO A 104 23.74 -11.12 -4.31
CA PRO A 104 24.71 -12.02 -3.70
C PRO A 104 25.03 -13.15 -4.68
N THR A 105 26.29 -13.22 -5.10
CA THR A 105 26.84 -14.34 -5.87
C THR A 105 26.90 -15.56 -4.95
N LEU A 106 26.20 -16.65 -5.31
CA LEU A 106 26.43 -17.95 -4.68
C LEU A 106 27.85 -18.43 -5.01
N LYS A 107 28.60 -18.85 -4.00
CA LYS A 107 29.78 -19.73 -4.12
C LYS A 107 29.37 -21.15 -3.84
#